data_AF-A0A6M3XR70-F1
#
_entry.id   AF-A0A6M3XR70-F1
#
_cell.length_a   1.000
_cell.length_b   1.000
_cell.length_c   1.000
_cell.angle_alpha   90.00
_cell.angle_beta   90.00
_cell.angle_gamma   90.00
#
_symmetry.space_group_name_H-M   'P 1'
#
loop_
_entity.id
_entity.type
_entity.pdbx_description
1 polymer ?
#
loop_
_entity_poly.entity_id
_entity_poly.type
_entity_poly.pdbx_seq_one_letter_code
_entity_poly.pdbx_strand_id
1 'polypeptide(L)'
;MLEANIEIKVNKEATDEILKKADEGLDDLADFIFARSQELVPVDEAMLKKSGNVERLPLNKTICYDAPHAIFIEAGTDPHMPPVRPLQEWARRHGMKDYERAGWAIAKKIEKEGTKPQPFLRPAVDEGSARAKEIIGRRMK
;
A
#
# COMPACT_ATOMS: atom_id res chain seq x y z
N MET A 1 -49.18 -16.50 18.97
CA MET A 1 -47.86 -16.10 18.44
C MET A 1 -46.95 -17.29 18.66
N LEU A 2 -46.29 -17.81 17.62
CA LEU A 2 -45.50 -19.04 17.70
C LEU A 2 -44.04 -18.65 17.46
N GLU A 3 -43.21 -18.81 18.49
CA GLU A 3 -41.79 -18.45 18.47
C GLU A 3 -40.94 -19.69 18.75
N ALA A 4 -39.90 -19.88 17.93
CA ALA A 4 -38.89 -20.90 18.15
C ALA A 4 -37.54 -20.19 18.34
N ASN A 5 -36.93 -20.40 19.51
CA ASN A 5 -35.58 -19.94 19.79
C ASN A 5 -34.60 -21.09 19.60
N ILE A 6 -33.56 -20.85 18.80
CA ILE A 6 -32.44 -21.77 18.59
C ILE A 6 -31.20 -21.09 19.18
N GLU A 7 -30.60 -21.70 20.19
CA GLU A 7 -29.41 -21.19 20.85
C GLU A 7 -28.26 -22.20 20.67
N ILE A 8 -27.14 -21.74 20.09
CA ILE A 8 -25.92 -22.55 19.97
C ILE A 8 -24.99 -22.17 21.12
N LYS A 9 -24.68 -23.12 21.99
CA LYS A 9 -23.64 -22.97 23.01
C LYS A 9 -22.28 -23.33 22.41
N VAL A 10 -21.53 -22.31 21.99
CA VAL A 10 -20.15 -22.49 21.52
C VAL A 10 -19.23 -22.53 22.74
N ASN A 11 -18.30 -23.49 22.81
CA ASN A 11 -17.28 -23.48 23.85
C ASN A 11 -16.21 -22.41 23.54
N LYS A 12 -15.48 -21.98 24.57
CA LYS A 12 -14.44 -20.95 24.42
C LYS A 12 -13.32 -21.40 23.47
N GLU A 13 -12.93 -22.67 23.52
CA GLU A 13 -11.85 -23.23 22.70
C GLU A 13 -12.15 -23.17 21.20
N ALA A 14 -13.37 -23.51 20.78
CA ALA A 14 -13.81 -23.43 19.39
C ALA A 14 -13.89 -21.97 18.91
N THR A 15 -14.25 -21.05 19.81
CA THR A 15 -14.23 -19.62 19.51
C THR A 15 -12.80 -19.13 19.29
N ASP A 16 -11.88 -19.50 20.19
CA ASP A 16 -10.47 -19.13 20.10
C ASP A 16 -9.81 -19.72 18.83
N GLU A 17 -10.18 -20.94 18.44
CA GLU A 17 -9.70 -21.56 17.19
C GLU A 17 -10.20 -20.80 15.95
N ILE A 18 -11.48 -20.42 15.91
CA ILE A 18 -12.04 -19.63 14.81
C ILE A 18 -11.34 -18.28 14.70
N LEU A 19 -11.16 -17.58 15.83
CA LEU A 19 -10.48 -16.29 15.85
C LEU A 19 -9.03 -16.41 15.39
N LYS A 20 -8.32 -17.48 15.79
CA LYS A 20 -6.97 -17.75 15.33
C LYS A 20 -6.91 -17.97 13.82
N LYS A 21 -7.79 -18.81 13.26
CA LYS A 21 -7.85 -19.04 11.81
C LYS A 21 -8.21 -17.78 11.03
N ALA A 22 -9.12 -16.97 11.57
CA ALA A 22 -9.45 -15.67 10.99
C ALA A 22 -8.24 -14.73 11.00
N ASP A 23 -7.48 -14.70 12.10
CA ASP A 23 -6.25 -13.89 12.21
C ASP A 23 -5.18 -14.32 11.20
N GLU A 24 -4.93 -15.62 11.07
CA GLU A 24 -4.02 -16.17 10.05
C GLU A 24 -4.50 -15.87 8.62
N GLY A 25 -5.81 -15.88 8.37
CA GLY A 25 -6.38 -15.49 7.08
C GLY A 25 -6.18 -14.00 6.78
N LEU A 26 -6.25 -13.14 7.80
CA LEU A 26 -5.93 -11.72 7.68
C LEU A 26 -4.43 -11.51 7.45
N ASP A 27 -3.57 -12.33 8.04
CA ASP A 27 -2.13 -12.32 7.74
C ASP A 27 -1.86 -12.62 6.26
N ASP A 28 -2.47 -13.68 5.71
CA ASP A 28 -2.33 -14.05 4.30
C ASP A 28 -2.84 -12.93 3.37
N LEU A 29 -3.94 -12.28 3.74
CA LEU A 29 -4.49 -11.15 2.98
C LEU A 29 -3.55 -9.93 3.03
N ALA A 30 -3.02 -9.62 4.22
CA ALA A 30 -2.08 -8.52 4.39
C ALA A 30 -0.78 -8.77 3.59
N ASP A 31 -0.26 -10.00 3.60
CA ASP A 31 0.90 -10.41 2.81
C ASP A 31 0.66 -10.25 1.31
N PHE A 32 -0.53 -10.67 0.85
CA PHE A 32 -0.91 -10.51 -0.54
C PHE A 32 -0.94 -9.02 -0.96
N ILE A 33 -1.66 -8.19 -0.20
CA ILE A 33 -1.77 -6.74 -0.50
C ILE A 33 -0.39 -6.09 -0.43
N PHE A 34 0.40 -6.42 0.60
CA PHE A 34 1.73 -5.84 0.76
C PHE A 34 2.66 -6.22 -0.38
N ALA A 35 2.75 -7.51 -0.73
CA ALA A 35 3.54 -7.98 -1.87
C ALA A 35 3.10 -7.32 -3.17
N ARG A 36 1.78 -7.22 -3.40
CA ARG A 36 1.23 -6.57 -4.58
C ARG A 36 1.57 -5.08 -4.63
N SER A 37 1.49 -4.38 -3.50
CA SER A 37 1.88 -2.97 -3.43
C SER A 37 3.36 -2.79 -3.76
N GLN A 38 4.23 -3.69 -3.28
CA GLN A 38 5.68 -3.67 -3.51
C GLN A 38 6.07 -3.88 -4.98
N GLU A 39 5.24 -4.58 -5.77
CA GLU A 39 5.40 -4.71 -7.23
C GLU A 39 5.09 -3.40 -7.97
N LEU A 40 4.19 -2.59 -7.43
CA LEU A 40 3.70 -1.35 -8.05
C LEU A 40 4.51 -0.11 -7.65
N VAL A 41 5.25 -0.18 -6.53
CA VAL A 41 6.10 0.92 -6.05
C VAL A 41 7.14 1.32 -7.10
N PRO A 42 7.21 2.60 -7.52
CA PRO A 42 8.29 3.09 -8.38
C PRO A 42 9.64 3.00 -7.68
N VAL A 43 10.67 2.61 -8.43
CA VAL A 43 12.03 2.43 -7.91
C VAL A 43 13.02 3.36 -8.62
N ASP A 44 13.57 4.31 -7.87
CA ASP A 44 14.83 5.00 -8.19
C ASP A 44 15.89 4.54 -7.16
N GLU A 45 15.90 5.13 -5.96
CA GLU A 45 16.81 4.73 -4.87
C GLU A 45 16.21 3.66 -3.93
N ALA A 46 15.04 3.12 -4.29
CA ALA A 46 14.25 2.15 -3.50
C ALA A 46 13.84 2.61 -2.09
N MET A 47 13.94 3.91 -1.76
CA MET A 47 13.60 4.43 -0.42
C MET A 47 12.14 4.19 -0.04
N LEU A 48 11.19 4.49 -0.94
CA LEU A 48 9.77 4.21 -0.72
C LEU A 48 9.54 2.71 -0.47
N LYS A 49 10.12 1.87 -1.32
CA LYS A 49 9.97 0.41 -1.24
C LYS A 49 10.46 -0.14 0.11
N LYS A 50 11.62 0.35 0.59
CA LYS A 50 12.22 -0.02 1.88
C LYS A 50 11.45 0.50 3.10
N SER A 51 10.64 1.56 2.95
CA SER A 51 9.81 2.11 4.03
C SER A 51 8.51 1.35 4.26
N GLY A 52 8.17 0.40 3.38
CA GLY A 52 6.96 -0.40 3.47
C GLY A 52 7.06 -1.44 4.58
N ASN A 53 6.03 -1.55 5.41
CA ASN A 53 5.92 -2.58 6.45
C ASN A 53 4.45 -2.98 6.70
N VAL A 54 4.26 -4.09 7.43
CA VAL A 54 2.94 -4.57 7.87
C VAL A 54 2.94 -4.65 9.39
N GLU A 55 2.14 -3.82 10.03
CA GLU A 55 1.85 -3.88 11.45
C GLU A 55 0.75 -4.94 11.70
N ARG A 56 1.02 -5.87 12.61
CA ARG A 56 0.15 -7.01 12.88
C ARG A 56 -0.37 -6.96 14.31
N LEU A 57 -1.63 -6.60 14.44
CA LEU A 57 -2.39 -6.73 15.68
C LEU A 57 -3.43 -7.85 15.52
N PRO A 58 -3.90 -8.47 16.61
CA PRO A 58 -4.96 -9.47 16.54
C PRO A 58 -6.20 -8.90 15.83
N LEU A 59 -6.62 -9.56 14.76
CA LEU A 59 -7.73 -9.22 13.88
C LEU A 59 -7.63 -7.83 13.21
N ASN A 60 -6.47 -7.21 13.24
CA ASN A 60 -6.23 -5.90 12.64
C ASN A 60 -4.82 -5.84 12.05
N LYS A 61 -4.75 -5.75 10.72
CA LYS A 61 -3.48 -5.67 9.98
C LYS A 61 -3.43 -4.33 9.27
N THR A 62 -2.35 -3.57 9.50
CA THR A 62 -2.15 -2.26 8.88
C THR A 62 -0.93 -2.29 7.98
N ILE A 63 -1.07 -1.80 6.76
CA ILE A 63 0.02 -1.73 5.78
C ILE A 63 0.47 -0.27 5.71
N CYS A 64 1.73 -0.02 6.05
CA CYS A 64 2.30 1.31 6.22
C CYS A 64 3.44 1.56 5.23
N TYR A 65 3.62 2.82 4.84
CA TYR A 65 4.77 3.31 4.11
C TYR A 65 5.25 4.61 4.77
N ASP A 66 6.36 4.54 5.51
CA ASP A 66 6.80 5.63 6.38
C ASP A 66 7.56 6.74 5.66
N ALA A 67 7.90 6.54 4.37
CA ALA A 67 8.55 7.58 3.59
C ALA A 67 7.66 8.84 3.52
N PRO A 68 8.15 10.02 3.93
CA PRO A 68 7.34 11.25 3.95
C PRO A 68 6.73 11.63 2.60
N HIS A 69 7.35 11.16 1.51
CA HIS A 69 6.90 11.41 0.14
C HIS A 69 5.94 10.35 -0.42
N ALA A 70 5.62 9.29 0.34
CA ALA A 70 4.77 8.18 -0.11
C ALA A 70 3.39 8.68 -0.59
N ILE A 71 2.76 9.57 0.18
CA ILE A 71 1.44 10.12 -0.15
C ILE A 71 1.45 10.93 -1.44
N PHE A 72 2.52 11.68 -1.72
CA PHE A 72 2.66 12.49 -2.93
C PHE A 72 2.85 11.63 -4.19
N ILE A 73 3.37 10.41 -4.03
CA ILE A 73 3.44 9.42 -5.12
C ILE A 73 2.06 8.77 -5.31
N GLU A 74 1.44 8.32 -4.22
CA GLU A 74 0.14 7.63 -4.27
C GLU A 74 -0.97 8.52 -4.87
N ALA A 75 -1.05 9.78 -4.41
CA ALA A 75 -2.13 10.71 -4.76
C ALA A 75 -1.74 11.77 -5.80
N GLY A 76 -0.44 11.93 -6.08
CA GLY A 76 0.05 13.08 -6.85
C GLY A 76 0.11 14.34 -5.98
N THR A 77 0.39 15.47 -6.63
CA THR A 77 0.50 16.79 -5.99
C THR A 77 -0.12 17.87 -6.86
N ASP A 78 -0.63 18.91 -6.23
CA ASP A 78 -1.02 20.15 -6.90
C ASP A 78 0.21 20.91 -7.43
N PRO A 79 0.02 21.86 -8.37
CA PRO A 79 1.09 22.70 -8.87
C PRO A 79 1.85 23.44 -7.76
N HIS A 80 3.17 23.25 -7.69
CA HIS A 80 4.07 23.89 -6.73
C HIS A 80 5.49 23.90 -7.27
N MET A 81 6.35 24.82 -6.80
CA MET A 81 7.77 24.79 -7.18
C MET A 81 8.53 23.78 -6.32
N PRO A 82 9.01 22.65 -6.87
CA PRO A 82 9.82 21.71 -6.10
C PRO A 82 11.28 22.18 -6.01
N PRO A 83 12.07 21.63 -5.07
CA PRO A 83 13.51 21.84 -5.09
C PRO A 83 14.11 21.26 -6.38
N VAL A 84 14.89 22.09 -7.08
CA VAL A 84 15.45 21.74 -8.41
C VAL A 84 16.58 20.72 -8.29
N ARG A 85 17.42 20.83 -7.25
CA ARG A 85 18.62 20.00 -7.10
C ARG A 85 18.33 18.49 -7.06
N PRO A 86 17.35 17.99 -6.27
CA PRO A 86 16.96 16.57 -6.33
C PRO A 86 16.54 16.10 -7.72
N LEU A 87 15.88 16.94 -8.51
CA LEU A 87 15.46 16.62 -9.88
C LEU A 87 16.64 16.57 -10.86
N GLN A 88 17.65 17.41 -10.66
CA GLN A 88 18.90 17.36 -11.43
C GLN A 88 19.68 16.08 -11.10
N GLU A 89 19.75 15.70 -9.82
CA GLU A 89 20.40 14.46 -9.40
C GLU A 89 19.66 13.23 -9.96
N TRP A 90 18.33 13.24 -9.95
CA TRP A 90 17.50 12.23 -10.61
C TRP A 90 17.78 12.17 -12.12
N ALA A 91 17.78 13.31 -12.82
CA ALA A 91 18.06 13.38 -14.24
C ALA A 91 19.47 12.85 -14.58
N ARG A 92 20.45 13.13 -13.72
CA ARG A 92 21.82 12.60 -13.83
C ARG A 92 21.85 11.08 -13.68
N ARG A 93 21.16 10.51 -12.68
CA ARG A 93 21.04 9.04 -12.50
C ARG A 93 20.39 8.36 -13.71
N HIS A 94 19.49 9.05 -14.40
CA HIS A 94 18.78 8.57 -15.58
C HIS A 94 19.53 8.85 -16.90
N GLY A 95 20.81 9.25 -16.84
CA GLY A 95 21.67 9.40 -18.02
C GLY A 95 21.36 10.59 -18.92
N MET A 96 20.62 11.59 -18.43
CA MET A 96 20.34 12.81 -19.19
C MET A 96 21.61 13.66 -19.34
N LYS A 97 21.97 14.01 -20.58
CA LYS A 97 23.22 14.72 -20.90
C LYS A 97 23.32 16.12 -20.28
N ASP A 98 22.21 16.87 -20.32
CA ASP A 98 22.09 18.20 -19.70
C ASP A 98 21.15 18.09 -18.49
N TYR A 99 21.61 17.36 -17.47
CA TYR A 99 20.80 17.03 -16.29
C TYR A 99 20.41 18.28 -15.48
N GLU A 100 21.21 19.35 -15.53
CA GLU A 100 20.90 20.62 -14.88
C GLU A 100 19.67 21.28 -15.49
N ARG A 101 19.66 21.42 -16.83
CA ARG A 101 18.52 21.96 -17.58
C ARG A 101 17.31 21.03 -17.52
N ALA A 102 17.53 19.72 -17.56
CA ALA A 102 16.47 18.73 -17.44
C ALA A 102 15.75 18.84 -16.08
N GLY A 103 16.52 18.91 -14.97
CA GLY A 103 15.96 19.09 -13.64
C GLY A 103 15.16 20.39 -13.51
N TRP A 104 15.66 21.50 -14.08
CA TRP A 104 14.92 22.77 -14.12
C TRP A 104 13.63 22.66 -14.95
N ALA A 105 13.67 22.03 -16.11
CA ALA A 105 12.50 21.84 -16.96
C ALA A 105 11.42 20.98 -16.28
N ILE A 106 11.83 19.94 -15.55
CA ILE A 106 10.94 19.11 -14.74
C ILE A 106 10.32 19.97 -13.62
N ALA A 107 11.12 20.76 -12.91
CA ALA A 107 10.64 21.64 -11.85
C ALA A 107 9.58 22.63 -12.37
N LYS A 108 9.83 23.28 -13.52
CA LYS A 108 8.88 24.19 -14.17
C LYS A 108 7.61 23.49 -14.67
N LYS A 109 7.67 22.19 -14.95
CA LYS A 109 6.48 21.41 -15.29
C LYS A 109 5.65 21.13 -14.05
N ILE A 110 6.29 20.68 -12.96
CA ILE A 110 5.62 20.43 -11.67
C ILE A 110 5.02 21.73 -11.11
N GLU A 111 5.70 22.86 -11.28
CA GLU A 111 5.16 24.17 -10.91
C GLU A 111 3.87 24.55 -11.65
N LYS A 112 3.70 24.08 -12.89
CA LYS A 112 2.51 24.39 -13.69
C LYS A 112 1.40 23.36 -13.54
N GLU A 113 1.75 22.09 -13.42
CA GLU A 113 0.83 20.95 -13.55
C GLU A 113 0.74 20.09 -12.28
N GLY A 114 1.67 20.25 -11.33
CA GLY A 114 1.84 19.32 -10.22
C GLY A 114 2.43 17.99 -10.66
N THR A 115 2.15 16.93 -9.90
CA THR A 115 2.51 15.55 -10.25
C THR A 115 1.27 14.70 -10.40
N LYS A 116 1.28 13.81 -11.41
CA LYS A 116 0.22 12.81 -11.57
C LYS A 116 0.36 11.71 -10.51
N PRO A 117 -0.74 11.15 -10.00
CA PRO A 117 -0.69 10.00 -9.10
C PRO A 117 -0.07 8.79 -9.79
N GLN A 118 0.79 8.08 -9.05
CA GLN A 118 1.26 6.74 -9.36
C GLN A 118 0.88 5.83 -8.19
N PRO A 119 -0.39 5.43 -8.10
CA PRO A 119 -0.88 4.69 -6.97
C PRO A 119 -0.28 3.28 -6.94
N PHE A 120 0.14 2.85 -5.77
CA PHE A 120 0.76 1.55 -5.52
C PHE A 120 0.03 0.80 -4.39
N LEU A 121 -0.48 1.51 -3.39
CA LEU A 121 -1.18 0.88 -2.28
C LEU A 121 -2.67 0.67 -2.58
N ARG A 122 -3.38 1.69 -3.09
CA ARG A 122 -4.81 1.59 -3.43
C ARG A 122 -5.13 0.45 -4.40
N PRO A 123 -4.47 0.31 -5.56
CA PRO A 123 -4.74 -0.81 -6.47
C PRO A 123 -4.47 -2.17 -5.83
N ALA A 124 -3.46 -2.29 -4.96
CA ALA A 124 -3.18 -3.53 -4.24
C ALA A 124 -4.29 -3.86 -3.22
N VAL A 125 -4.82 -2.85 -2.52
CA VAL A 125 -5.95 -3.01 -1.60
C VAL A 125 -7.22 -3.40 -2.34
N ASP A 126 -7.51 -2.76 -3.48
CA ASP A 126 -8.68 -3.07 -4.30
C ASP A 126 -8.64 -4.53 -4.80
N GLU A 127 -7.47 -4.97 -5.28
CA GLU A 127 -7.25 -6.35 -5.72
C GLU A 127 -7.35 -7.35 -4.56
N GLY A 128 -6.73 -7.05 -3.41
CA GLY A 128 -6.81 -7.90 -2.22
C GLY A 128 -8.23 -8.01 -1.69
N SER A 129 -8.98 -6.90 -1.68
CA SER A 129 -10.38 -6.86 -1.23
C SER A 129 -11.27 -7.73 -2.11
N ALA A 130 -11.07 -7.70 -3.43
CA ALA A 130 -11.78 -8.56 -4.37
C ALA A 130 -11.52 -10.06 -4.11
N ARG A 131 -10.34 -10.39 -3.57
CA ARG A 131 -9.88 -11.76 -3.28
C ARG A 131 -10.00 -12.17 -1.82
N ALA A 132 -10.46 -11.29 -0.93
CA ALA A 132 -10.44 -11.51 0.52
C ALA A 132 -11.15 -12.80 0.93
N LYS A 133 -12.32 -13.09 0.35
CA LYS A 133 -13.08 -14.32 0.62
C LYS A 133 -12.30 -15.59 0.23
N GLU A 134 -11.59 -15.54 -0.90
CA GLU A 134 -10.76 -16.64 -1.38
C GLU A 134 -9.57 -16.86 -0.45
N ILE A 135 -8.84 -15.80 -0.13
CA ILE A 135 -7.59 -15.84 0.65
C ILE A 135 -7.89 -16.29 2.09
N ILE A 136 -8.80 -15.60 2.79
CA ILE A 136 -9.17 -15.93 4.17
C ILE A 136 -9.84 -17.31 4.22
N GLY A 137 -10.68 -17.63 3.23
CA GLY A 137 -11.40 -18.90 3.17
C GLY A 137 -10.50 -20.14 3.09
N ARG A 138 -9.23 -20.00 2.67
CA ARG A 138 -8.27 -21.12 2.66
C ARG A 138 -7.89 -21.59 4.06
N ARG A 139 -7.92 -20.70 5.06
CA ARG A 139 -7.62 -21.02 6.48
C ARG A 139 -8.82 -21.55 7.25
N MET A 140 -10.03 -21.36 6.71
CA MET A 140 -11.30 -21.72 7.34
C MET A 140 -11.86 -23.08 6.92
N LYS A 141 -11.19 -23.76 5.98
CA LYS A 141 -11.48 -25.14 5.57
C LYS A 141 -10.78 -26.12 6.50
#